data_AF-A0A2N2H222-F1
#
_entry.id   AF-A0A2N2H222-F1
#
_cell.length_a   1.000
_cell.length_b   1.000
_cell.length_c   1.000
_cell.angle_alpha   90.00
_cell.angle_beta   90.00
_cell.angle_gamma   90.00
#
_symmetry.space_group_name_H-M   'P 1'
#
loop_
_entity.id
_entity.type
_entity.pdbx_description
1 polymer ?
#
loop_
_entity_poly.entity_id
_entity_poly.type
_entity_poly.pdbx_seq_one_letter_code
_entity_poly.pdbx_strand_id
1 'polypeptide(L)'
;MLNARLVEKGKQFHVDAVLQQGNVTHGNVLGHLADLMRRGLDESRVTYLKQQLDLLAGYRGEVGVTREGAKAMTADEGLARSEGKTLSRAVREALRIVLKDGPVAGISIDQFALHGNQLQTTPEVLAHLSALAPKLIPLDAHLARFFEGQKASELVKAAWERLRAADALQEKTRVDLPDETRALLELKGSVLDLIEEINGVARIAFEGQAEIRAKFNKDLLYRGRRARSKAAPSPTPVVPPEA
;
A
#
# COMPACT_ATOMS: atom_id res chain seq x y z
N MET A 1 -12.72 -19.44 -5.62
CA MET A 1 -12.72 -18.47 -6.74
C MET A 1 -13.53 -17.26 -6.29
N LEU A 2 -12.99 -16.06 -6.46
CA LEU A 2 -13.65 -14.80 -6.10
C LEU A 2 -14.83 -14.52 -7.05
N ASN A 3 -15.95 -14.02 -6.54
CA ASN A 3 -17.15 -13.77 -7.32
C ASN A 3 -17.07 -12.43 -8.08
N ALA A 4 -16.85 -12.50 -9.40
CA ALA A 4 -16.68 -11.31 -10.25
C ALA A 4 -17.84 -10.30 -10.14
N ARG A 5 -19.08 -10.76 -9.94
CA ARG A 5 -20.24 -9.88 -9.75
C ARG A 5 -20.12 -9.04 -8.48
N LEU A 6 -19.68 -9.66 -7.37
CA LEU A 6 -19.50 -8.98 -6.09
C LEU A 6 -18.35 -7.97 -6.17
N VAL A 7 -17.26 -8.33 -6.83
CA VAL A 7 -16.12 -7.43 -7.06
C VAL A 7 -16.57 -6.17 -7.81
N GLU A 8 -17.31 -6.30 -8.91
CA GLU A 8 -17.83 -5.13 -9.65
C GLU A 8 -18.79 -4.28 -8.80
N LYS A 9 -19.66 -4.93 -8.01
CA LYS A 9 -20.55 -4.23 -7.09
C LYS A 9 -19.77 -3.44 -6.03
N GLY A 10 -18.72 -4.04 -5.47
CA GLY A 10 -17.87 -3.42 -4.46
C GLY A 10 -17.08 -2.20 -4.96
N LYS A 11 -16.88 -2.04 -6.26
CA LYS A 11 -16.22 -0.85 -6.83
C LYS A 11 -17.07 0.42 -6.72
N GLN A 12 -18.39 0.29 -6.58
CA GLN A 12 -19.32 1.41 -6.75
C GLN A 12 -19.27 2.46 -5.62
N PHE A 13 -18.93 2.05 -4.39
CA PHE A 13 -19.01 2.92 -3.21
C PHE A 13 -17.73 2.88 -2.38
N HIS A 14 -17.44 3.95 -1.64
CA HIS A 14 -16.30 3.98 -0.72
C HIS A 14 -16.53 3.05 0.49
N VAL A 15 -15.46 2.47 1.07
CA VAL A 15 -15.57 1.54 2.20
C VAL A 15 -16.31 2.15 3.39
N ASP A 16 -16.05 3.41 3.73
CA ASP A 16 -16.73 4.10 4.82
C ASP A 16 -18.23 4.26 4.59
N ALA A 17 -18.63 4.54 3.35
CA ALA A 17 -20.05 4.67 3.01
C ALA A 17 -20.77 3.31 3.13
N VAL A 18 -20.10 2.22 2.71
CA VAL A 18 -20.62 0.85 2.85
C VAL A 18 -20.74 0.45 4.32
N LEU A 19 -19.71 0.71 5.14
CA LEU A 19 -19.74 0.46 6.59
C LEU A 19 -20.84 1.26 7.28
N GLN A 20 -20.94 2.56 7.00
CA GLN A 20 -21.95 3.43 7.61
C GLN A 20 -23.36 2.97 7.24
N GLN A 21 -23.63 2.71 5.95
CA GLN A 21 -24.93 2.22 5.50
C GLN A 21 -25.25 0.86 6.12
N GLY A 22 -24.29 -0.08 6.13
CA GLY A 22 -24.49 -1.41 6.67
C GLY A 22 -24.80 -1.41 8.17
N ASN A 23 -24.11 -0.59 8.96
CA ASN A 23 -24.40 -0.43 10.38
C ASN A 23 -25.80 0.13 10.63
N VAL A 24 -26.24 1.12 9.84
CA VAL A 24 -27.60 1.65 9.93
C VAL A 24 -28.64 0.60 9.53
N THR A 25 -28.42 -0.12 8.44
CA THR A 25 -29.30 -1.21 8.02
C THR A 25 -29.39 -2.30 9.09
N HIS A 26 -28.27 -2.73 9.65
CA HIS A 26 -28.23 -3.72 10.73
C HIS A 26 -28.98 -3.24 11.98
N GLY A 27 -28.77 -2.00 12.42
CA GLY A 27 -29.51 -1.41 13.55
C GLY A 27 -31.02 -1.36 13.30
N ASN A 28 -31.44 -0.99 12.09
CA ASN A 28 -32.86 -0.99 11.72
C ASN A 28 -33.45 -2.40 11.70
N VAL A 29 -32.70 -3.41 11.24
CA VAL A 29 -33.15 -4.81 11.26
C VAL A 29 -33.38 -5.28 12.70
N LEU A 30 -32.45 -5.02 13.61
CA LEU A 30 -32.61 -5.44 15.01
C LEU A 30 -33.85 -4.84 15.67
N GLY A 31 -34.18 -3.58 15.36
CA GLY A 31 -35.38 -2.92 15.86
C GLY A 31 -36.70 -3.50 15.31
N HIS A 32 -36.64 -4.28 14.22
CA HIS A 32 -37.81 -4.76 13.47
C HIS A 32 -37.71 -6.28 13.15
N LEU A 33 -36.87 -7.01 13.87
CA LEU A 33 -36.46 -8.37 13.50
C LEU A 33 -37.65 -9.34 13.41
N ALA A 34 -38.55 -9.31 14.39
CA ALA A 34 -39.73 -10.17 14.41
C ALA A 34 -40.66 -9.97 13.20
N ASP A 35 -40.82 -8.73 12.73
CA ASP A 35 -41.63 -8.42 11.54
C ASP A 35 -40.98 -8.91 10.25
N LEU A 36 -39.65 -8.74 10.16
CA LEU A 36 -38.87 -9.17 9.01
C LEU A 36 -38.77 -10.70 8.91
N MET A 37 -38.61 -11.40 10.03
CA MET A 37 -38.59 -12.87 10.07
C MET A 37 -39.92 -13.47 9.65
N ARG A 38 -41.04 -12.87 10.06
CA ARG A 38 -42.38 -13.27 9.58
C ARG A 38 -42.55 -13.18 8.06
N ARG A 39 -41.66 -12.46 7.38
CA ARG A 39 -41.66 -12.23 5.93
C ARG A 39 -40.47 -12.88 5.22
N GLY A 40 -39.77 -13.80 5.89
CA GLY A 40 -38.76 -14.66 5.29
C GLY A 40 -37.32 -14.17 5.44
N LEU A 41 -37.04 -13.13 6.23
CA LEU A 41 -35.66 -12.82 6.61
C LEU A 41 -35.17 -13.83 7.65
N ASP A 42 -34.20 -14.66 7.27
CA ASP A 42 -33.54 -15.56 8.22
C ASP A 42 -32.61 -14.77 9.16
N GLU A 43 -32.65 -15.09 10.45
CA GLU A 43 -31.76 -14.53 11.47
C GLU A 43 -30.28 -14.80 11.15
N SER A 44 -29.99 -15.92 10.47
CA SER A 44 -28.65 -16.23 9.97
C SER A 44 -28.10 -15.15 9.04
N ARG A 45 -28.96 -14.51 8.22
CA ARG A 45 -28.58 -13.42 7.31
C ARG A 45 -28.21 -12.14 8.05
N VAL A 46 -28.90 -11.86 9.16
CA VAL A 46 -28.62 -10.69 10.02
C VAL A 46 -27.29 -10.86 10.72
N THR A 47 -27.05 -12.04 11.29
CA THR A 47 -25.77 -12.41 11.89
C THR A 47 -24.64 -12.35 10.87
N TYR A 48 -24.87 -12.88 9.67
CA TYR A 48 -23.89 -12.84 8.60
C TYR A 48 -23.57 -11.40 8.15
N LEU A 49 -24.56 -10.51 8.03
CA LEU A 49 -24.31 -9.09 7.75
C LEU A 49 -23.39 -8.47 8.81
N LYS A 50 -23.63 -8.74 10.10
CA LYS A 50 -22.77 -8.21 11.18
C LYS A 50 -21.34 -8.71 11.06
N GLN A 51 -21.15 -10.01 10.83
CA GLN A 51 -19.82 -10.59 10.63
C GLN A 51 -19.09 -9.95 9.44
N GLN A 52 -19.77 -9.75 8.31
CA GLN A 52 -19.17 -9.11 7.14
C GLN A 52 -18.81 -7.63 7.40
N LEU A 53 -19.62 -6.91 8.21
CA LEU A 53 -19.31 -5.54 8.62
C LEU A 53 -18.09 -5.46 9.54
N ASP A 54 -17.94 -6.42 10.46
CA ASP A 54 -16.79 -6.49 11.36
C ASP A 54 -15.50 -6.80 10.58
N LEU A 55 -15.56 -7.74 9.63
CA LEU A 55 -14.46 -8.00 8.71
C LEU A 55 -14.10 -6.75 7.90
N LEU A 56 -15.10 -6.05 7.35
CA LEU A 56 -14.87 -4.85 6.54
C LEU A 56 -14.29 -3.69 7.37
N ALA A 57 -14.65 -3.60 8.65
CA ALA A 57 -14.06 -2.64 9.59
C ALA A 57 -12.60 -3.00 9.93
N GLY A 58 -12.28 -4.28 10.05
CA GLY A 58 -10.91 -4.79 10.19
C GLY A 58 -10.01 -4.35 9.03
N TYR A 59 -10.48 -4.54 7.79
CA TYR A 59 -9.77 -4.07 6.58
C TYR A 59 -9.54 -2.55 6.57
N ARG A 60 -10.44 -1.74 7.13
CA ARG A 60 -10.22 -0.28 7.25
C ARG A 60 -9.04 0.03 8.18
N GLY A 61 -8.91 -0.69 9.29
CA GLY A 61 -7.77 -0.59 10.19
C GLY A 61 -6.46 -0.98 9.49
N GLU A 62 -6.46 -2.11 8.80
CA GLU A 62 -5.29 -2.62 8.06
C GLU A 62 -4.89 -1.71 6.89
N VAL A 63 -5.83 -1.12 6.15
CA VAL A 63 -5.53 -0.16 5.05
C VAL A 63 -4.92 1.15 5.59
N GLY A 64 -5.27 1.57 6.81
CA GLY A 64 -4.62 2.68 7.49
C GLY A 64 -3.15 2.36 7.81
N VAL A 65 -2.92 1.17 8.39
CA VAL A 65 -1.59 0.67 8.75
C VAL A 65 -0.72 0.40 7.54
N THR A 66 -1.25 -0.16 6.45
CA THR A 66 -0.48 -0.42 5.21
C THR A 66 -0.10 0.84 4.46
N ARG A 67 -0.85 1.95 4.56
CA ARG A 67 -0.44 3.24 4.00
C ARG A 67 0.71 3.88 4.77
N GLU A 68 0.72 3.74 6.09
CA GLU A 68 1.84 4.17 6.93
C GLU A 68 3.06 3.26 6.73
N GLY A 69 2.83 1.95 6.65
CA GLY A 69 3.83 0.95 6.29
C GLY A 69 4.46 1.20 4.92
N ALA A 70 3.67 1.44 3.87
CA ALA A 70 4.18 1.74 2.53
C ALA A 70 5.03 3.02 2.49
N LYS A 71 4.66 4.05 3.27
CA LYS A 71 5.48 5.26 3.44
C LYS A 71 6.79 4.97 4.18
N ALA A 72 6.74 4.18 5.24
CA ALA A 72 7.92 3.76 5.98
C ALA A 72 8.87 2.91 5.11
N MET A 73 8.34 1.97 4.32
CA MET A 73 9.12 1.13 3.41
C MET A 73 9.78 1.93 2.29
N THR A 74 9.08 2.93 1.74
CA THR A 74 9.67 3.85 0.75
C THR A 74 10.77 4.72 1.38
N ALA A 75 10.61 5.10 2.64
CA ALA A 75 11.63 5.83 3.39
C ALA A 75 12.86 4.95 3.70
N ASP A 76 12.64 3.68 4.06
CA ASP A 76 13.69 2.70 4.36
C ASP A 76 14.48 2.33 3.09
N GLU A 77 13.82 2.12 1.94
CA GLU A 77 14.51 1.93 0.65
C GLU A 77 15.32 3.18 0.29
N GLY A 78 14.73 4.37 0.48
CA GLY A 78 15.40 5.64 0.25
C GLY A 78 16.65 5.82 1.12
N LEU A 79 16.57 5.47 2.39
CA LEU A 79 17.66 5.50 3.36
C LEU A 79 18.75 4.50 2.99
N ALA A 80 18.41 3.22 2.79
CA ALA A 80 19.36 2.16 2.41
C ALA A 80 20.07 2.49 1.09
N ARG A 81 19.36 3.07 0.13
CA ARG A 81 19.93 3.55 -1.13
C ARG A 81 20.90 4.72 -0.92
N SER A 82 20.58 5.64 -0.02
CA SER A 82 21.46 6.77 0.33
C SER A 82 22.72 6.31 1.07
N GLU A 83 22.59 5.35 1.98
CA GLU A 83 23.71 4.71 2.69
C GLU A 83 24.65 4.00 1.71
N GLY A 84 24.10 3.20 0.79
CA GLY A 84 24.91 2.55 -0.26
C GLY A 84 25.72 3.54 -1.08
N LYS A 85 25.12 4.65 -1.52
CA LYS A 85 25.83 5.70 -2.27
C LYS A 85 26.90 6.40 -1.45
N THR A 86 26.60 6.69 -0.18
CA THR A 86 27.52 7.37 0.73
C THR A 86 28.73 6.50 1.02
N LEU A 87 28.52 5.21 1.28
CA LEU A 87 29.57 4.22 1.48
C LEU A 87 30.43 4.04 0.22
N SER A 88 29.84 3.92 -0.97
CA SER A 88 30.60 3.85 -2.23
C SER A 88 31.47 5.09 -2.46
N ARG A 89 30.99 6.28 -2.07
CA ARG A 89 31.80 7.51 -2.15
C ARG A 89 32.95 7.50 -1.14
N ALA A 90 32.68 7.14 0.11
CA ALA A 90 33.71 7.05 1.16
C ALA A 90 34.82 6.06 0.77
N VAL A 91 34.45 4.89 0.25
CA VAL A 91 35.39 3.88 -0.26
C VAL A 91 36.25 4.46 -1.39
N ARG A 92 35.67 5.20 -2.33
CA ARG A 92 36.43 5.81 -3.43
C ARG A 92 37.45 6.84 -2.94
N GLU A 93 37.09 7.68 -2.00
CA GLU A 93 38.02 8.66 -1.44
C GLU A 93 39.13 7.97 -0.64
N ALA A 94 38.81 6.93 0.13
CA ALA A 94 39.81 6.12 0.82
C ALA A 94 40.77 5.43 -0.17
N LEU A 95 40.25 4.87 -1.26
CA LEU A 95 41.05 4.26 -2.33
C LEU A 95 42.01 5.25 -3.00
N ARG A 96 41.58 6.50 -3.23
CA ARG A 96 42.46 7.56 -3.76
C ARG A 96 43.67 7.80 -2.87
N ILE A 97 43.46 7.81 -1.56
CA ILE A 97 44.53 8.06 -0.59
C ILE A 97 45.44 6.82 -0.52
N VAL A 98 44.88 5.62 -0.37
CA VAL A 98 45.65 4.37 -0.29
C VAL A 98 46.54 4.15 -1.53
N LEU A 99 45.98 4.32 -2.73
CA LEU A 99 46.72 4.08 -3.97
C LEU A 99 47.73 5.18 -4.29
N LYS A 100 47.60 6.37 -3.67
CA LYS A 100 48.60 7.44 -3.72
C LYS A 100 49.79 7.14 -2.80
N ASP A 101 49.54 6.57 -1.62
CA ASP A 101 50.56 6.25 -0.63
C ASP A 101 51.42 5.03 -1.01
N GLY A 102 50.90 4.15 -1.87
CA GLY A 102 51.65 3.05 -2.46
C GLY A 102 50.81 2.20 -3.42
N PRO A 103 51.31 1.84 -4.62
CA PRO A 103 50.56 1.02 -5.55
C PRO A 103 50.41 -0.40 -4.99
N VAL A 104 49.17 -0.89 -4.92
CA VAL A 104 48.91 -2.31 -4.68
C VAL A 104 48.98 -3.05 -6.01
N ALA A 105 49.79 -4.11 -6.08
CA ALA A 105 50.06 -4.82 -7.33
C ALA A 105 48.75 -5.28 -8.02
N GLY A 106 48.59 -4.89 -9.29
CA GLY A 106 47.43 -5.27 -10.11
C GLY A 106 46.15 -4.44 -9.88
N ILE A 107 46.18 -3.44 -9.00
CA ILE A 107 45.00 -2.63 -8.65
C ILE A 107 45.18 -1.20 -9.15
N SER A 108 44.28 -0.76 -10.03
CA SER A 108 44.18 0.63 -10.51
C SER A 108 42.88 1.27 -10.03
N ILE A 109 42.92 2.58 -9.78
CA ILE A 109 41.73 3.35 -9.40
C ILE A 109 40.62 3.30 -10.45
N ASP A 110 40.99 3.14 -11.73
CA ASP A 110 40.04 3.05 -12.84
C ASP A 110 39.15 1.81 -12.74
N GLN A 111 39.60 0.76 -12.05
CA GLN A 111 38.82 -0.45 -11.79
C GLN A 111 37.62 -0.20 -10.85
N PHE A 112 37.58 0.96 -10.20
CA PHE A 112 36.54 1.43 -9.27
C PHE A 112 35.77 2.66 -9.79
N ALA A 113 36.06 3.10 -11.02
CA ALA A 113 35.34 4.20 -11.65
C ALA A 113 33.87 3.80 -11.89
N LEU A 114 32.96 4.74 -11.64
CA LEU A 114 31.58 4.64 -12.10
C LEU A 114 31.59 5.11 -13.56
N HIS A 115 31.69 4.18 -14.51
CA HIS A 115 31.58 4.54 -15.93
C HIS A 115 30.14 5.00 -16.19
N GLY A 116 29.96 6.31 -16.41
CA GLY A 116 28.74 6.91 -16.98
C GLY A 116 27.49 7.00 -16.10
N ASN A 117 27.32 6.15 -15.07
CA ASN A 117 26.05 6.10 -14.34
C ASN A 117 26.11 6.89 -13.04
N GLN A 118 25.32 7.96 -12.96
CA GLN A 118 24.80 8.40 -11.67
C GLN A 118 23.98 7.24 -11.12
N LEU A 119 24.35 6.72 -9.95
CA LEU A 119 23.55 5.71 -9.26
C LEU A 119 22.21 6.36 -8.89
N GLN A 120 21.21 6.30 -9.76
CA GLN A 120 19.92 6.95 -9.58
C GLN A 120 18.90 5.94 -9.05
N THR A 121 18.95 4.71 -9.56
CA THR A 121 17.98 3.66 -9.26
C THR A 121 18.52 2.64 -8.25
N THR A 122 17.62 1.96 -7.53
CA THR A 122 17.97 0.88 -6.58
C THR A 122 18.70 -0.30 -7.25
N PRO A 123 18.28 -0.78 -8.45
CA PRO A 123 19.02 -1.79 -9.20
C PRO A 123 20.45 -1.38 -9.56
N GLU A 124 20.66 -0.11 -9.93
CA GLU A 124 22.01 0.41 -10.22
C GLU A 124 22.91 0.39 -8.97
N VAL A 125 22.38 0.79 -7.81
CA VAL A 125 23.13 0.75 -6.54
C VAL A 125 23.44 -0.69 -6.14
N LEU A 126 22.48 -1.61 -6.26
CA LEU A 126 22.69 -3.03 -5.97
C LEU A 126 23.77 -3.64 -6.89
N ALA A 127 23.71 -3.38 -8.19
CA ALA A 127 24.70 -3.86 -9.15
C ALA A 127 26.10 -3.29 -8.82
N HIS A 128 26.18 -2.01 -8.45
CA HIS A 128 27.44 -1.38 -8.09
C HIS A 128 28.04 -1.96 -6.81
N LEU A 129 27.27 -2.07 -5.72
CA LEU A 129 27.75 -2.62 -4.46
C LEU A 129 28.17 -4.10 -4.62
N SER A 130 27.42 -4.89 -5.40
CA SER A 130 27.78 -6.28 -5.69
C SER A 130 29.09 -6.41 -6.45
N ALA A 131 29.37 -5.50 -7.40
CA ALA A 131 30.62 -5.50 -8.15
C ALA A 131 31.80 -4.93 -7.36
N LEU A 132 31.53 -4.06 -6.38
CA LEU A 132 32.52 -3.39 -5.56
C LEU A 132 33.05 -4.28 -4.44
N ALA A 133 32.19 -4.98 -3.69
CA ALA A 133 32.57 -5.80 -2.54
C ALA A 133 33.76 -6.77 -2.78
N PRO A 134 33.78 -7.61 -3.83
CA PRO A 134 34.88 -8.55 -4.05
C PRO A 134 36.20 -7.86 -4.42
N LYS A 135 36.15 -6.68 -5.05
CA LYS A 135 37.34 -5.90 -5.43
C LYS A 135 38.03 -5.24 -4.23
N LEU A 136 37.31 -5.06 -3.12
CA LEU A 136 37.84 -4.45 -1.90
C LEU A 136 38.57 -5.43 -0.98
N ILE A 137 38.31 -6.74 -1.11
CA ILE A 137 38.96 -7.79 -0.30
C ILE A 137 40.48 -7.64 -0.23
N PRO A 138 41.22 -7.52 -1.35
CA PRO A 138 42.69 -7.37 -1.30
C PRO A 138 43.16 -6.03 -0.68
N LEU A 139 42.25 -5.08 -0.45
CA LEU A 139 42.54 -3.73 0.03
C LEU A 139 42.08 -3.52 1.48
N ASP A 140 41.37 -4.47 2.08
CA ASP A 140 40.75 -4.30 3.40
C ASP A 140 41.76 -3.92 4.49
N ALA A 141 42.95 -4.53 4.50
CA ALA A 141 44.01 -4.18 5.45
C ALA A 141 44.46 -2.71 5.33
N HIS A 142 44.50 -2.18 4.10
CA HIS A 142 44.90 -0.79 3.84
C HIS A 142 43.75 0.20 4.08
N LEU A 143 42.50 -0.25 3.88
CA LEU A 143 41.30 0.56 4.05
C LEU A 143 40.82 0.63 5.50
N ALA A 144 41.17 -0.35 6.33
CA ALA A 144 40.71 -0.47 7.72
C ALA A 144 40.87 0.84 8.54
N ARG A 145 41.94 1.61 8.31
CA ARG A 145 42.17 2.90 8.98
C ARG A 145 41.09 3.96 8.73
N PHE A 146 40.36 3.87 7.62
CA PHE A 146 39.28 4.81 7.25
C PHE A 146 37.90 4.33 7.67
N PHE A 147 37.79 3.08 8.13
CA PHE A 147 36.54 2.42 8.49
C PHE A 147 36.61 1.85 9.91
N GLU A 148 37.33 2.53 10.81
CA GLU A 148 37.40 2.19 12.25
C GLU A 148 37.85 0.73 12.52
N GLY A 149 38.73 0.20 11.69
CA GLY A 149 39.22 -1.18 11.80
C GLY A 149 38.32 -2.23 11.13
N GLN A 150 37.16 -1.82 10.60
CA GLN A 150 36.26 -2.71 9.87
C GLN A 150 36.73 -2.93 8.42
N LYS A 151 36.35 -4.06 7.85
CA LYS A 151 36.64 -4.37 6.45
C LYS A 151 35.65 -3.65 5.53
N ALA A 152 36.17 -2.88 4.58
CA ALA A 152 35.34 -2.15 3.63
C ALA A 152 34.52 -3.10 2.76
N SER A 153 35.06 -4.28 2.43
CA SER A 153 34.33 -5.33 1.70
C SER A 153 33.09 -5.84 2.46
N GLU A 154 33.19 -6.03 3.78
CA GLU A 154 32.10 -6.48 4.64
C GLU A 154 31.03 -5.39 4.82
N LEU A 155 31.45 -4.13 4.98
CA LEU A 155 30.55 -2.98 5.04
C LEU A 155 29.73 -2.83 3.75
N VAL A 156 30.37 -2.94 2.59
CA VAL A 156 29.70 -2.86 1.27
C VAL A 156 28.75 -4.03 1.07
N LYS A 157 29.13 -5.24 1.50
CA LYS A 157 28.25 -6.42 1.46
C LYS A 157 27.03 -6.25 2.35
N ALA A 158 27.20 -5.76 3.59
CA ALA A 158 26.08 -5.51 4.50
C ALA A 158 25.12 -4.43 3.95
N ALA A 159 25.65 -3.37 3.34
CA ALA A 159 24.82 -2.35 2.68
C ALA A 159 24.03 -2.92 1.48
N TRP A 160 24.64 -3.83 0.71
CA TRP A 160 23.96 -4.54 -0.38
C TRP A 160 22.84 -5.45 0.15
N GLU A 161 23.09 -6.21 1.22
CA GLU A 161 22.10 -7.10 1.83
C GLU A 161 20.89 -6.31 2.37
N ARG A 162 21.12 -5.17 3.04
CA ARG A 162 20.04 -4.28 3.52
C ARG A 162 19.22 -3.72 2.37
N LEU A 163 19.86 -3.19 1.34
CA LEU A 163 19.15 -2.62 0.19
C LEU A 163 18.34 -3.69 -0.54
N ARG A 164 18.88 -4.91 -0.67
CA ARG A 164 18.17 -6.04 -1.30
C ARG A 164 16.97 -6.49 -0.46
N ALA A 165 17.09 -6.50 0.86
CA ALA A 165 15.99 -6.83 1.75
C ALA A 165 14.86 -5.78 1.67
N ALA A 166 15.20 -4.49 1.61
CA ALA A 166 14.23 -3.42 1.43
C ALA A 166 13.50 -3.50 0.08
N ASP A 167 14.23 -3.75 -1.02
CA ASP A 167 13.68 -3.91 -2.37
C ASP A 167 12.75 -5.13 -2.48
N ALA A 168 13.16 -6.28 -1.93
CA ALA A 168 12.35 -7.50 -1.92
C ALA A 168 11.04 -7.36 -1.13
N LEU A 169 11.07 -6.60 -0.03
CA LEU A 169 9.90 -6.35 0.80
C LEU A 169 8.88 -5.46 0.07
N GLN A 170 9.35 -4.43 -0.64
CA GLN A 170 8.51 -3.55 -1.45
C GLN A 170 7.86 -4.28 -2.62
N GLU A 171 8.62 -5.12 -3.33
CA GLU A 171 8.09 -5.85 -4.48
C GLU A 171 7.07 -6.91 -4.04
N LYS A 172 7.31 -7.61 -2.92
CA LYS A 172 6.33 -8.54 -2.35
C LYS A 172 5.01 -7.84 -1.99
N THR A 173 5.08 -6.72 -1.28
CA THR A 173 3.88 -5.94 -0.92
C THR A 173 3.14 -5.40 -2.16
N ARG A 174 3.87 -5.09 -3.25
CA ARG A 174 3.26 -4.65 -4.51
C ARG A 174 2.53 -5.77 -5.25
N VAL A 175 3.05 -7.00 -5.18
CA VAL A 175 2.46 -8.20 -5.80
C VAL A 175 1.27 -8.76 -5.02
N ASP A 176 1.22 -8.58 -3.69
CA ASP A 176 0.12 -9.05 -2.83
C ASP A 176 -1.09 -8.08 -2.84
N LEU A 177 -0.85 -6.79 -3.14
CA LEU A 177 -1.87 -5.74 -3.21
C LEU A 177 -3.07 -6.02 -4.16
N PRO A 178 -2.90 -6.64 -5.35
CA PRO A 178 -4.01 -6.97 -6.26
C PRO A 178 -5.00 -7.98 -5.67
N ASP A 179 -4.53 -8.96 -4.90
CA ASP A 179 -5.37 -10.02 -4.35
C ASP A 179 -6.12 -9.53 -3.10
N GLU A 180 -5.45 -8.77 -2.23
CA GLU A 180 -6.09 -8.09 -1.10
C GLU A 180 -7.12 -7.06 -1.56
N THR A 181 -6.81 -6.30 -2.62
CA THR A 181 -7.75 -5.34 -3.20
C THR A 181 -8.98 -6.04 -3.76
N ARG A 182 -8.82 -7.19 -4.43
CA ARG A 182 -9.96 -7.97 -4.94
C ARG A 182 -10.80 -8.55 -3.82
N ALA A 183 -10.18 -9.08 -2.76
CA ALA A 183 -10.89 -9.57 -1.58
C ALA A 183 -11.69 -8.46 -0.88
N LEU A 184 -11.11 -7.26 -0.72
CA LEU A 184 -11.80 -6.09 -0.18
C LEU A 184 -12.99 -5.69 -1.05
N LEU A 185 -12.83 -5.68 -2.38
CA LEU A 185 -13.92 -5.36 -3.30
C LEU A 185 -15.04 -6.41 -3.23
N GLU A 186 -14.72 -7.69 -3.19
CA GLU A 186 -15.72 -8.75 -3.02
C GLU A 186 -16.46 -8.63 -1.69
N LEU A 187 -15.75 -8.39 -0.58
CA LEU A 187 -16.34 -8.19 0.74
C LEU A 187 -17.32 -7.00 0.76
N LYS A 188 -16.93 -5.87 0.14
CA LYS A 188 -17.83 -4.72 -0.05
C LYS A 188 -19.06 -5.09 -0.88
N GLY A 189 -18.87 -5.86 -1.95
CA GLY A 189 -19.95 -6.37 -2.78
C GLY A 189 -20.94 -7.24 -1.99
N SER A 190 -20.42 -8.16 -1.17
CA SER A 190 -21.19 -9.04 -0.28
C SER A 190 -22.07 -8.24 0.69
N VAL A 191 -21.49 -7.24 1.37
CA VAL A 191 -22.24 -6.34 2.28
C VAL A 191 -23.34 -5.59 1.51
N LEU A 192 -23.05 -5.08 0.31
CA LEU A 192 -24.03 -4.37 -0.51
C LEU A 192 -25.16 -5.28 -1.00
N ASP A 193 -24.89 -6.55 -1.29
CA ASP A 193 -25.91 -7.55 -1.60
C ASP A 193 -26.84 -7.80 -0.42
N LEU A 194 -26.29 -8.02 0.77
CA LEU A 194 -27.07 -8.27 1.99
C LEU A 194 -27.96 -7.07 2.35
N ILE A 195 -27.44 -5.84 2.21
CA ILE A 195 -28.22 -4.61 2.42
C ILE A 195 -29.42 -4.56 1.45
N GLU A 196 -29.22 -4.94 0.19
CA GLU A 196 -30.29 -4.93 -0.81
C GLU A 196 -31.33 -6.02 -0.57
N GLU A 197 -30.90 -7.21 -0.18
CA GLU A 197 -31.77 -8.32 0.21
C GLU A 197 -32.66 -7.91 1.39
N ILE A 198 -32.06 -7.42 2.48
CA ILE A 198 -32.76 -6.95 3.67
C ILE A 198 -33.74 -5.82 3.35
N ASN A 199 -33.30 -4.83 2.58
CA ASN A 199 -34.17 -3.73 2.16
C ASN A 199 -35.33 -4.23 1.28
N GLY A 200 -35.10 -5.27 0.48
CA GLY A 200 -36.14 -5.95 -0.29
C GLY A 200 -37.20 -6.57 0.61
N VAL A 201 -36.79 -7.36 1.61
CA VAL A 201 -37.71 -7.98 2.58
C VAL A 201 -38.46 -6.92 3.38
N ALA A 202 -37.79 -5.85 3.82
CA ALA A 202 -38.42 -4.77 4.57
C ALA A 202 -39.51 -4.04 3.76
N ARG A 203 -39.34 -3.87 2.44
CA ARG A 203 -40.37 -3.27 1.59
C ARG A 203 -41.65 -4.11 1.54
N ILE A 204 -41.52 -5.43 1.60
CA ILE A 204 -42.64 -6.37 1.63
C ILE A 204 -43.26 -6.38 3.03
N ALA A 205 -42.43 -6.40 4.08
CA ALA A 205 -42.90 -6.47 5.46
C ALA A 205 -43.69 -5.24 5.91
N PHE A 206 -43.29 -4.06 5.42
CA PHE A 206 -43.85 -2.77 5.82
C PHE A 206 -44.64 -2.10 4.68
N GLU A 207 -45.29 -2.90 3.84
CA GLU A 207 -46.22 -2.37 2.85
C GLU A 207 -47.35 -1.57 3.55
N GLY A 208 -47.64 -0.38 3.05
CA GLY A 208 -48.57 0.57 3.69
C GLY A 208 -47.98 1.38 4.87
N GLN A 209 -46.78 1.05 5.36
CA GLN A 209 -46.12 1.75 6.47
C GLN A 209 -44.93 2.58 5.98
N ALA A 210 -45.23 3.70 5.34
CA ALA A 210 -44.24 4.53 4.65
C ALA A 210 -43.07 4.98 5.56
N GLU A 211 -43.36 5.31 6.82
CA GLU A 211 -42.37 5.77 7.80
C GLU A 211 -41.32 4.71 8.14
N ILE A 212 -41.75 3.45 8.31
CA ILE A 212 -40.83 2.34 8.61
C ILE A 212 -40.06 1.95 7.35
N ARG A 213 -40.75 1.86 6.22
CA ARG A 213 -40.11 1.56 4.92
C ARG A 213 -39.04 2.57 4.55
N ALA A 214 -39.23 3.85 4.88
CA ALA A 214 -38.25 4.90 4.64
C ALA A 214 -36.92 4.66 5.38
N LYS A 215 -36.89 3.90 6.48
CA LYS A 215 -35.64 3.56 7.19
C LYS A 215 -34.78 2.54 6.43
N PHE A 216 -35.38 1.73 5.57
CA PHE A 216 -34.73 0.67 4.78
C PHE A 216 -34.39 1.15 3.36
N ASN A 217 -33.49 2.12 3.28
CA ASN A 217 -33.03 2.72 2.03
C ASN A 217 -31.49 2.67 1.89
N LYS A 218 -30.97 3.19 0.77
CA LYS A 218 -29.54 3.22 0.44
C LYS A 218 -28.97 4.65 0.38
N ASP A 219 -29.64 5.63 0.99
CA ASP A 219 -29.35 7.04 0.79
C ASP A 219 -27.96 7.44 1.30
N LEU A 220 -27.46 6.78 2.35
CA LEU A 220 -26.14 7.06 2.91
C LEU A 220 -25.02 6.69 1.92
N LEU A 221 -25.22 5.67 1.09
CA LEU A 221 -24.29 5.32 0.01
C LEU A 221 -24.16 6.47 -1.00
N TYR A 222 -25.26 7.15 -1.33
CA TYR A 222 -25.29 8.20 -2.34
C TYR A 222 -24.92 9.59 -1.82
N ARG A 223 -25.11 9.86 -0.52
CA ARG A 223 -24.66 11.13 0.10
C ARG A 223 -23.14 11.30 0.00
N GLY A 224 -22.37 10.23 0.22
CA GLY A 224 -20.91 10.25 0.06
C GLY A 224 -20.44 10.56 -1.37
N ARG A 225 -21.24 10.18 -2.39
CA ARG A 225 -20.93 10.48 -3.80
C ARG A 225 -21.12 11.96 -4.14
N ARG A 226 -22.19 12.59 -3.62
CA ARG A 226 -22.50 14.02 -3.89
C ARG A 226 -21.48 14.99 -3.30
N ALA A 227 -20.91 14.68 -2.14
CA ALA A 227 -19.87 15.49 -1.52
C ALA A 227 -18.60 15.57 -2.39
N ARG A 228 -18.23 14.47 -3.06
CA ARG A 228 -17.02 14.40 -3.89
C ARG A 228 -17.18 15.08 -5.25
N SER A 229 -18.35 14.99 -5.87
CA SER A 229 -18.65 15.71 -7.13
C SER A 229 -18.63 17.24 -6.97
N LYS A 230 -18.86 17.76 -5.76
CA LYS A 230 -18.74 19.20 -5.46
C LYS A 230 -17.29 19.67 -5.24
N ALA A 231 -16.35 18.76 -5.03
CA ALA A 231 -14.95 19.08 -4.74
C ALA A 231 -14.04 19.02 -5.97
N ALA A 232 -14.58 18.74 -7.17
CA ALA A 232 -13.82 18.89 -8.41
C ALA A 232 -13.59 20.38 -8.67
N PRO A 233 -12.34 20.85 -8.82
CA PRO A 233 -12.05 22.25 -9.08
C PRO A 233 -12.66 22.64 -10.42
N SER A 234 -13.45 23.72 -10.41
CA SER A 234 -13.97 24.31 -11.65
C SER A 234 -12.80 24.69 -12.56
N PRO A 235 -12.85 24.38 -13.86
CA PRO A 235 -11.80 24.77 -14.79
C PRO A 235 -11.69 26.30 -14.78
N THR A 236 -10.50 26.80 -14.48
CA THR A 236 -10.16 28.22 -14.55
C THR A 236 -10.50 28.76 -15.95
N PRO A 237 -11.24 29.88 -16.07
CA PRO A 237 -11.53 30.48 -17.36
C PRO A 237 -10.21 30.96 -17.99
N VAL A 238 -9.92 30.44 -19.18
CA VAL A 238 -8.80 30.89 -20.00
C VAL A 238 -9.15 32.28 -20.51
N VAL A 239 -8.47 33.30 -19.99
CA VAL A 239 -8.55 34.66 -20.53
C VAL A 239 -7.85 34.66 -21.90
N PRO A 240 -8.52 35.06 -22.99
CA PRO A 240 -7.88 35.14 -24.30
C PRO A 240 -6.83 36.27 -24.31
N PRO A 241 -5.73 36.11 -25.07
CA PRO A 241 -4.71 37.14 -25.17
C PRO A 241 -5.27 38.36 -25.92
N GLU A 242 -5.10 39.55 -25.34
CA GLU A 242 -5.38 40.82 -26.01
C GLU A 242 -4.46 40.98 -27.23
N ALA A 243 -5.06 41.45 -28.33
CA ALA A 243 -4.42 41.74 -29.60
C ALA A 243 -3.83 43.15 -29.63
#